data_AF-A0A432YID4-F1
#
_entry.id   AF-A0A432YID4-F1
#
_cell.length_a   1.000
_cell.length_b   1.000
_cell.length_c   1.000
_cell.angle_alpha   90.00
_cell.angle_beta   90.00
_cell.angle_gamma   90.00
#
_symmetry.space_group_name_H-M   'P 1'
#
loop_
_entity.id
_entity.type
_entity.pdbx_description
1 polymer ?
#
loop_
_entity_poly.entity_id
_entity_poly.type
_entity_poly.pdbx_seq_one_letter_code
_entity_poly.pdbx_strand_id
1 'polypeptide(L)'
;MKRNNDNDITAFSLTQEPGFNERLNSDDPELVSFLKKQVTEKDRTRALEASDQSLIRVLEDLIVLLSDKGVIQFTELPEEAQGKLMRRLSMRRAINELSDLAWEDDETINIAPK
;
A
#
# COMPACT_ATOMS: atom_id res chain seq x y z
N MET A 1 30.54 0.52 3.08
CA MET A 1 29.58 0.14 4.15
C MET A 1 29.91 0.86 5.45
N LYS A 2 28.96 0.88 6.39
CA LYS A 2 29.10 1.48 7.73
C LYS A 2 28.76 0.45 8.80
N ARG A 3 29.57 0.42 9.86
CA ARG A 3 29.36 -0.44 11.03
C ARG A 3 29.07 0.37 12.30
N ASN A 4 28.45 -0.26 13.29
CA ASN A 4 28.35 0.28 14.66
C ASN A 4 29.60 -0.07 15.49
N ASN A 5 29.63 0.32 16.76
CA ASN A 5 30.74 0.02 17.69
C ASN A 5 30.85 -1.48 18.05
N ASP A 6 29.78 -2.24 17.85
CA ASP A 6 29.72 -3.69 18.08
C ASP A 6 30.13 -4.50 16.83
N ASN A 7 30.62 -3.81 15.79
CA ASN A 7 31.05 -4.34 14.51
C ASN A 7 29.94 -4.90 13.60
N ASP A 8 28.67 -4.62 13.89
CA ASP A 8 27.54 -4.98 13.02
C ASP A 8 27.39 -4.03 11.83
N ILE A 9 26.97 -4.56 10.68
CA ILE A 9 26.58 -3.77 9.52
C ILE A 9 25.32 -2.95 9.85
N THR A 10 25.39 -1.63 9.67
CA THR A 10 24.25 -0.71 9.86
C THR A 10 23.77 -0.07 8.57
N ALA A 11 24.66 0.13 7.59
CA ALA A 11 24.30 0.69 6.30
C ALA A 11 25.23 0.22 5.19
N PHE A 12 24.66 0.11 3.99
CA PHE A 12 25.37 -0.21 2.76
C PHE A 12 25.05 0.86 1.71
N SER A 13 26.05 1.26 0.91
CA SER A 13 25.89 2.22 -0.18
C SER A 13 26.46 1.62 -1.47
N LEU A 14 25.75 1.83 -2.57
CA LEU A 14 26.15 1.43 -3.92
C LEU A 14 27.20 2.39 -4.51
N THR A 15 27.30 3.59 -3.95
CA THR A 15 28.23 4.64 -4.33
C THR A 15 29.22 4.91 -3.19
N GLN A 16 30.41 5.40 -3.52
CA GLN A 16 31.37 5.78 -2.48
C GLN A 16 30.92 7.10 -1.83
N GLU A 17 30.66 7.06 -0.54
CA GLU A 17 30.17 8.21 0.23
C GLU A 17 30.98 8.44 1.51
N PRO A 18 31.07 9.68 2.00
CA PRO A 18 31.72 9.98 3.28
C PRO A 18 31.13 9.15 4.43
N GLY A 19 32.00 8.49 5.22
CA GLY A 19 31.57 7.63 6.32
C GLY A 19 31.31 6.16 5.94
N PHE A 20 31.50 5.78 4.68
CA PHE A 20 31.46 4.40 4.19
C PHE A 20 32.87 3.91 3.84
N ASN A 21 33.62 3.47 4.85
CA ASN A 21 35.07 3.24 4.71
C ASN A 21 35.45 1.81 4.29
N GLU A 22 34.50 0.88 4.34
CA GLU A 22 34.75 -0.53 4.04
C GLU A 22 34.09 -0.93 2.71
N ARG A 23 34.81 -1.72 1.92
CA ARG A 23 34.39 -2.21 0.60
C ARG A 23 34.25 -3.73 0.68
N LEU A 24 33.03 -4.22 0.52
CA LEU A 24 32.75 -5.65 0.45
C LEU A 24 32.57 -6.09 -0.99
N ASN A 25 32.92 -7.34 -1.26
CA ASN A 25 32.53 -8.00 -2.49
C ASN A 25 31.01 -8.27 -2.45
N SER A 26 30.40 -8.32 -3.64
CA SER A 26 28.95 -8.55 -3.79
C SER A 26 28.48 -9.88 -3.21
N ASP A 27 29.38 -10.86 -3.11
CA ASP A 27 29.09 -12.21 -2.62
C ASP A 27 29.45 -12.42 -1.14
N ASP A 28 29.74 -11.34 -0.40
CA ASP A 28 30.06 -11.46 1.03
C ASP A 28 28.86 -12.03 1.82
N PRO A 29 29.02 -13.16 2.52
CA PRO A 29 27.94 -13.79 3.29
C PRO A 29 27.30 -12.86 4.33
N GLU A 30 28.07 -11.94 4.91
CA GLU A 30 27.61 -10.99 5.91
C GLU A 30 26.70 -9.93 5.27
N LEU A 31 27.06 -9.43 4.09
CA LEU A 31 26.23 -8.51 3.30
C LEU A 31 24.92 -9.18 2.87
N VAL A 32 24.99 -10.43 2.41
CA VAL A 32 23.80 -11.22 2.05
C VAL A 32 22.87 -11.41 3.26
N SER A 33 23.43 -11.69 4.44
CA SER A 33 22.66 -11.83 5.68
C SER A 33 21.99 -10.52 6.10
N PHE A 34 22.73 -9.40 6.06
CA PHE A 34 22.20 -8.07 6.35
C PHE A 34 21.05 -7.69 5.39
N LEU A 35 21.24 -7.91 4.09
CA LEU A 35 20.20 -7.65 3.08
C LEU A 35 18.98 -8.54 3.30
N LYS A 36 19.15 -9.84 3.56
CA LYS A 36 18.03 -10.74 3.88
C LYS A 36 17.24 -10.27 5.09
N LYS A 37 17.90 -9.87 6.17
CA LYS A 37 17.23 -9.35 7.38
C LYS A 37 16.42 -8.07 7.10
N GLN A 38 16.98 -7.15 6.32
CA GLN A 38 16.30 -5.92 5.91
C GLN A 38 15.10 -6.20 4.99
N VAL A 39 15.23 -7.15 4.07
CA VAL A 39 14.14 -7.59 3.18
C VAL A 39 13.02 -8.21 4.01
N THR A 40 13.31 -9.15 4.93
CA THR A 40 12.30 -9.80 5.77
C THR A 40 11.51 -8.80 6.64
N GLU A 41 12.17 -7.83 7.29
CA GLU A 41 11.46 -6.83 8.09
C GLU A 41 10.62 -5.89 7.22
N LYS A 42 11.14 -5.44 6.06
CA LYS A 42 10.37 -4.62 5.12
C LYS A 42 9.19 -5.38 4.52
N ASP A 43 9.37 -6.66 4.23
CA ASP A 43 8.33 -7.52 3.68
C ASP A 43 7.22 -7.77 4.70
N ARG A 44 7.57 -7.91 5.99
CA ARG A 44 6.58 -8.02 7.06
C ARG A 44 5.74 -6.74 7.22
N THR A 45 6.38 -5.57 7.19
CA THR A 45 5.65 -4.29 7.23
C THR A 45 4.78 -4.11 5.99
N ARG A 46 5.29 -4.42 4.79
CA ARG A 46 4.51 -4.36 3.54
C ARG A 46 3.33 -5.33 3.54
N ALA A 47 3.51 -6.53 4.07
CA ALA A 47 2.43 -7.51 4.17
C ALA A 47 1.31 -7.01 5.10
N LEU A 48 1.67 -6.37 6.22
CA LEU A 48 0.70 -5.74 7.12
C LEU A 48 -0.01 -4.57 6.43
N GLU A 49 0.72 -3.67 5.78
CA GLU A 49 0.14 -2.54 5.03
C GLU A 49 -0.83 -3.02 3.93
N ALA A 50 -0.45 -4.07 3.19
CA ALA A 50 -1.31 -4.67 2.18
C ALA A 50 -2.57 -5.29 2.80
N SER A 51 -2.43 -5.98 3.94
CA SER A 51 -3.56 -6.53 4.70
C SER A 51 -4.50 -5.42 5.18
N ASP A 52 -3.96 -4.32 5.72
CA ASP A 52 -4.76 -3.18 6.18
C ASP A 52 -5.50 -2.50 5.01
N GLN A 53 -4.87 -2.38 3.83
CA GLN A 53 -5.52 -1.86 2.62
C GLN A 53 -6.64 -2.76 2.11
N SER A 54 -6.50 -4.08 2.26
CA SER A 54 -7.59 -5.01 1.95
C SER A 54 -8.71 -4.89 2.97
N LEU A 55 -8.37 -4.84 4.25
CA LEU A 55 -9.32 -4.79 5.35
C LEU A 55 -10.16 -3.51 5.35
N ILE A 56 -9.57 -2.35 5.05
CA ILE A 56 -10.30 -1.07 5.04
C ILE A 56 -11.45 -1.06 4.03
N ARG A 57 -11.33 -1.78 2.90
CA ARG A 57 -12.41 -1.91 1.91
C ARG A 57 -13.55 -2.76 2.46
N VAL A 58 -13.22 -3.87 3.12
CA VAL A 58 -14.20 -4.74 3.77
C VAL A 58 -14.92 -3.99 4.90
N LEU A 59 -14.19 -3.20 5.70
CA LEU A 59 -14.76 -2.38 6.76
C LEU A 59 -15.71 -1.32 6.21
N GLU A 60 -15.34 -0.65 5.12
CA GLU A 60 -16.21 0.31 4.45
C GLU A 60 -17.52 -0.34 3.98
N ASP A 61 -17.43 -1.49 3.29
CA ASP A 61 -18.61 -2.21 2.81
C ASP A 61 -19.49 -2.71 3.96
N LEU A 62 -18.88 -3.15 5.06
CA LEU A 62 -19.60 -3.54 6.26
C LEU A 62 -20.32 -2.35 6.89
N ILE A 63 -19.67 -1.19 7.02
CA ILE A 63 -20.28 0.01 7.59
C ILE A 63 -21.47 0.47 6.73
N VAL A 64 -21.31 0.49 5.40
CA VAL A 64 -22.41 0.82 4.48
C VAL A 64 -23.56 -0.19 4.63
N LEU A 65 -23.26 -1.49 4.64
CA LEU A 65 -24.27 -2.53 4.81
C LEU A 65 -25.04 -2.39 6.13
N LEU A 66 -24.33 -2.17 7.24
CA LEU A 66 -24.96 -2.01 8.55
C LEU A 66 -25.79 -0.73 8.62
N SER A 67 -25.34 0.35 7.98
CA SER A 67 -26.11 1.60 7.89
C SER A 67 -27.37 1.42 7.04
N ASP A 68 -27.28 0.74 5.89
CA ASP A 68 -28.41 0.47 5.00
C ASP A 68 -29.45 -0.44 5.66
N LYS A 69 -29.01 -1.35 6.53
CA LYS A 69 -29.89 -2.19 7.35
C LYS A 69 -30.46 -1.46 8.58
N GLY A 70 -30.04 -0.22 8.83
CA GLY A 70 -30.45 0.56 10.00
C GLY A 70 -29.92 0.00 11.33
N VAL A 71 -28.87 -0.82 11.31
CA VAL A 71 -28.25 -1.39 12.51
C VAL A 71 -27.41 -0.36 13.25
N ILE A 72 -26.74 0.52 12.49
CA ILE A 72 -26.02 1.69 13.00
C ILE A 72 -26.44 2.92 12.21
N GLN A 73 -26.37 4.09 12.84
CA GLN A 73 -26.44 5.36 12.12
C GLN A 73 -25.03 5.89 11.89
N PHE A 74 -24.77 6.45 10.71
CA PHE A 74 -23.47 7.02 10.38
C PHE A 74 -23.00 8.08 11.40
N THR A 75 -23.94 8.84 11.97
CA THR A 75 -23.69 9.87 12.98
C THR A 75 -23.31 9.32 14.36
N GLU A 76 -23.43 8.01 14.59
CA GLU A 76 -23.00 7.35 15.84
C GLU A 76 -21.49 7.09 15.85
N LEU A 77 -20.81 7.19 14.71
CA LEU A 77 -19.36 7.06 14.62
C LEU A 77 -18.69 8.36 15.12
N PRO A 78 -17.44 8.29 15.63
CA PRO A 78 -16.66 9.50 15.95
C PRO A 78 -16.53 10.44 14.74
N GLU A 79 -16.55 11.76 14.95
CA GLU A 79 -16.47 12.75 13.86
C GLU A 79 -15.27 12.50 12.93
N GLU A 80 -14.12 12.13 13.49
CA GLU A 80 -12.92 11.81 12.71
C GLU A 80 -13.15 10.58 11.80
N ALA A 81 -13.84 9.56 12.29
CA ALA A 81 -14.16 8.35 11.53
C ALA A 81 -15.17 8.66 10.42
N GLN A 82 -16.18 9.49 10.71
CA GLN A 82 -17.13 9.98 9.71
C GLN A 82 -16.41 10.70 8.57
N GLY A 83 -15.53 11.66 8.88
CA GLY A 83 -14.77 12.40 7.88
C GLY A 83 -13.89 11.50 7.01
N LYS A 84 -13.20 10.52 7.63
CA LYS A 84 -12.37 9.54 6.92
C LYS A 84 -13.20 8.66 5.97
N LEU A 85 -14.34 8.15 6.43
CA LEU A 85 -15.25 7.33 5.62
C LEU A 85 -15.84 8.11 4.45
N MET A 86 -16.29 9.35 4.68
CA MET A 86 -16.80 10.21 3.61
C MET A 86 -15.76 10.45 2.52
N ARG A 87 -14.51 10.75 2.91
CA ARG A 87 -13.41 10.93 1.95
C ARG A 87 -13.12 9.64 1.18
N ARG A 88 -13.16 8.48 1.84
CA ARG A 88 -12.90 7.20 1.18
C ARG A 88 -14.00 6.84 0.19
N LEU A 89 -15.27 6.98 0.59
CA LEU A 89 -16.42 6.74 -0.26
C LEU A 89 -16.45 7.68 -1.47
N SER A 90 -16.10 8.96 -1.31
CA SER A 90 -16.02 9.91 -2.43
C SER A 90 -14.92 9.55 -3.42
N MET A 91 -13.73 9.17 -2.94
CA MET A 91 -12.65 8.68 -3.80
C MET A 91 -13.07 7.42 -4.56
N ARG A 92 -13.77 6.49 -3.90
CA ARG A 92 -14.27 5.27 -4.54
C ARG A 92 -15.29 5.58 -5.63
N ARG A 93 -16.26 6.47 -5.36
CA ARG A 93 -17.25 6.90 -6.36
C ARG A 93 -16.58 7.55 -7.56
N ALA A 94 -15.64 8.47 -7.34
CA ALA A 94 -14.91 9.10 -8.43
C ALA A 94 -14.18 8.06 -9.32
N ILE A 95 -13.50 7.08 -8.72
CA ILE A 95 -12.83 6.01 -9.50
C ILE A 95 -13.84 5.14 -10.27
N ASN A 96 -14.97 4.80 -9.66
CA ASN A 96 -16.00 4.01 -10.32
C ASN A 96 -16.65 4.80 -11.46
N GLU A 97 -16.98 6.07 -11.27
CA GLU A 97 -17.51 6.95 -12.33
C GLU A 97 -16.53 7.08 -13.51
N LEU A 98 -15.24 7.26 -13.22
CA LEU A 98 -14.18 7.25 -14.24
C LEU A 98 -14.07 5.90 -14.97
N SER A 99 -14.26 4.80 -14.25
CA SER A 99 -14.30 3.46 -14.83
C SER A 99 -15.51 3.33 -15.75
N ASP A 100 -16.70 3.66 -15.28
CA ASP A 100 -17.96 3.55 -16.03
C ASP A 100 -17.91 4.34 -17.34
N LEU A 101 -17.39 5.58 -17.31
CA LEU A 101 -17.18 6.38 -18.53
C LEU A 101 -16.17 5.75 -19.51
N ALA A 102 -15.16 5.04 -19.03
CA ALA A 102 -14.18 4.36 -19.88
C ALA A 102 -14.75 3.12 -20.57
N TRP A 103 -15.82 2.52 -20.03
CA TRP A 103 -16.51 1.37 -20.63
C TRP A 103 -17.60 1.80 -21.63
N GLU A 104 -18.14 3.01 -21.52
CA GLU A 104 -19.16 3.53 -22.46
C GLU A 104 -18.58 3.87 -23.85
N ASP A 105 -17.28 4.14 -23.96
CA ASP A 105 -16.62 4.50 -25.24
C ASP A 105 -16.30 3.29 -26.16
N ASP A 106 -16.45 2.04 -25.70
CA ASP A 106 -16.10 0.83 -26.49
C ASP A 106 -17.32 0.10 -27.12
N GLU A 107 -18.55 0.59 -26.91
CA GLU A 107 -19.78 -0.04 -27.47
C GLU A 107 -20.27 0.58 -28.81
N THR A 108 -19.48 1.43 -29.49
CA THR A 108 -19.91 2.08 -30.75
C THR A 108 -19.05 1.77 -31.98
N ILE A 109 -18.87 0.48 -32.33
CA ILE A 109 -18.56 0.11 -33.72
C ILE A 109 -19.48 -1.02 -34.19
N ASN A 110 -20.75 -0.69 -34.44
CA ASN A 110 -21.60 -1.48 -35.32
C ASN A 110 -21.42 -0.97 -36.76
N ILE A 111 -20.56 -1.64 -37.53
CA ILE A 111 -20.56 -1.51 -38.99
C ILE A 111 -21.02 -2.85 -39.55
N ALA A 112 -22.27 -2.85 -40.02
CA ALA A 112 -22.96 -3.99 -40.61
C ALA A 112 -22.18 -4.63 -41.79
N PRO A 113 -22.35 -5.94 -42.05
CA PRO A 113 -21.66 -6.61 -43.14
C PRO A 113 -22.28 -6.21 -44.49
N LYS A 114 -21.43 -6.05 -45.51
CA LYS A 114 -21.82 -5.97 -46.92
C LYS A 114 -21.26 -7.17 -47.66
#